data_AF-A0AAD9FPA5-F1
#
_entry.id   AF-A0AAD9FPA5-F1
#
_cell.length_a   1.000
_cell.length_b   1.000
_cell.length_c   1.000
_cell.angle_alpha   90.00
_cell.angle_beta   90.00
_cell.angle_gamma   90.00
#
_symmetry.space_group_name_H-M   'P 1'
#
loop_
_entity.id
_entity.type
_entity.pdbx_description
1 polymer ?
#
loop_
_entity_poly.entity_id
_entity_poly.type
_entity_poly.pdbx_seq_one_letter_code
_entity_poly.pdbx_strand_id
1 'polypeptide(L)'
;MCSNKEVEYMDTSDFPWCWYYLADCGRWHRFEDDPDNPLRSEDIEKYYKRNSKAVLNTSSGNCESKMDYSAMLQTDLITGRQRRIQRAFNIERG
;
A
#
# COMPACT_ATOMS: atom_id res chain seq x y z
N MET A 1 6.46 -34.61 25.53
CA MET A 1 5.67 -34.49 24.29
C MET A 1 5.32 -33.01 24.15
N CYS A 2 5.98 -32.29 23.24
CA CYS A 2 5.75 -30.85 23.08
C CYS A 2 4.53 -30.68 22.17
N SER A 3 3.41 -30.25 22.75
CA SER A 3 2.14 -30.08 22.03
C SER A 3 2.30 -29.10 20.88
N ASN A 4 1.81 -29.53 19.73
CA ASN A 4 1.68 -28.76 18.49
C ASN A 4 1.11 -27.38 18.79
N LYS A 5 1.86 -26.32 18.47
CA LYS A 5 1.27 -25.00 18.26
C LYS A 5 0.53 -25.08 16.95
N GLU A 6 -0.78 -25.29 17.04
CA GLU A 6 -1.72 -25.14 15.94
C GLU A 6 -1.48 -23.74 15.34
N VAL A 7 -0.83 -23.73 14.18
CA VAL A 7 -0.87 -22.61 13.26
C VAL A 7 -2.33 -22.54 12.83
N GLU A 8 -3.12 -21.73 13.54
CA GLU A 8 -4.42 -21.32 13.05
C GLU A 8 -4.16 -20.72 11.66
N TYR A 9 -4.62 -21.44 10.64
CA TYR A 9 -4.80 -20.91 9.30
C TYR A 9 -5.90 -19.85 9.43
N MET A 10 -5.51 -18.68 9.92
CA MET A 10 -6.32 -17.48 9.88
C MET A 10 -6.79 -17.36 8.45
N ASP A 11 -8.10 -17.36 8.25
CA ASP A 11 -8.71 -17.16 6.95
C ASP A 11 -8.32 -15.76 6.49
N THR A 12 -7.19 -15.65 5.80
CA THR A 12 -6.65 -14.37 5.30
C THR A 12 -7.55 -13.74 4.22
N SER A 13 -8.71 -14.34 3.94
CA SER A 13 -9.75 -13.82 3.06
C SER A 13 -10.51 -12.64 3.68
N ASP A 14 -10.55 -12.52 5.01
CA ASP A 14 -11.34 -11.47 5.70
C ASP A 14 -10.60 -10.17 5.98
N PHE A 15 -9.26 -10.12 5.81
CA PHE A 15 -8.49 -8.89 6.01
C PHE A 15 -7.98 -8.34 4.66
N PRO A 16 -8.55 -7.24 4.14
CA PRO A 16 -8.08 -6.65 2.91
C PRO A 16 -6.62 -6.18 3.06
N TRP A 17 -5.84 -6.37 2.00
CA TRP A 17 -4.49 -5.81 1.91
C TRP A 17 -4.58 -4.29 1.87
N CYS A 18 -3.95 -3.63 2.84
CA CYS A 18 -3.86 -2.18 2.90
C CYS A 18 -2.50 -1.70 2.42
N TRP A 19 -2.52 -0.56 1.74
CA TRP A 19 -1.32 0.11 1.26
C TRP A 19 -1.03 1.31 2.14
N TYR A 20 0.25 1.47 2.46
CA TYR A 20 0.77 2.50 3.32
C TYR A 20 1.90 3.25 2.63
N TYR A 21 2.06 4.54 2.93
CA TYR A 21 3.19 5.35 2.52
C TYR A 21 3.91 5.91 3.75
N LEU A 22 5.24 6.03 3.65
CA LEU A 22 6.05 6.64 4.68
C LEU A 22 5.92 8.16 4.56
N ALA A 23 5.19 8.76 5.50
CA ALA A 23 5.07 10.21 5.59
C ALA A 23 6.33 10.84 6.19
N ASP A 24 6.44 12.15 6.05
CA ASP A 24 7.62 12.91 6.49
C ASP A 24 7.78 12.95 8.00
N CYS A 25 6.71 12.66 8.74
CA CYS A 25 6.73 12.45 10.18
C CYS A 25 7.42 11.13 10.59
N GLY A 26 7.87 10.32 9.62
CA GLY A 26 8.52 9.03 9.85
C GLY A 26 7.55 7.91 10.21
N ARG A 27 6.24 8.11 10.02
CA ARG A 27 5.20 7.10 10.27
C ARG A 27 4.58 6.63 8.96
N TRP A 28 4.07 5.41 9.00
CA TRP A 28 3.30 4.85 7.90
C TRP A 28 1.86 5.34 7.99
N HIS A 29 1.37 5.96 6.92
CA HIS A 29 0.00 6.42 6.76
C HIS A 29 -0.67 5.60 5.68
N ARG A 30 -1.97 5.31 5.83
CA ARG A 30 -2.69 4.60 4.77
C ARG A 30 -3.02 5.56 3.64
N PHE A 31 -3.06 5.03 2.42
CA PHE A 31 -3.48 5.80 1.25
C PHE A 31 -4.92 6.32 1.36
N GLU A 32 -5.77 5.64 2.13
CA GLU A 32 -7.18 6.02 2.35
C GLU A 32 -7.37 7.09 3.43
N ASP A 33 -6.37 7.33 4.29
CA ASP A 33 -6.43 8.38 5.33
C ASP A 33 -6.16 9.78 4.74
N ASP A 34 -5.67 9.84 3.50
CA ASP A 34 -5.30 11.07 2.82
C ASP A 34 -6.41 11.50 1.84
N PRO A 35 -7.14 12.59 2.13
CA PRO A 35 -8.24 13.06 1.29
C PRO A 35 -7.79 13.64 -0.06
N ASP A 36 -6.53 14.08 -0.16
CA ASP A 36 -5.96 14.62 -1.40
C ASP A 36 -5.44 13.50 -2.32
N ASN A 37 -5.29 12.30 -1.78
CA ASN A 37 -4.78 11.17 -2.53
C ASN A 37 -5.92 10.47 -3.29
N PRO A 38 -5.87 10.42 -4.64
CA PRO A 38 -6.96 9.89 -5.46
C PRO A 38 -7.06 8.35 -5.44
N LEU A 39 -6.13 7.66 -4.78
CA LEU A 39 -5.99 6.21 -4.86
C LEU A 39 -6.32 5.52 -3.56
N ARG A 40 -7.19 4.52 -3.62
CA ARG A 40 -7.47 3.66 -2.47
C ARG A 40 -6.54 2.45 -2.48
N SER A 41 -6.31 1.88 -1.29
CA SER A 41 -5.55 0.62 -1.14
C SER A 41 -6.05 -0.47 -2.07
N GLU A 42 -7.37 -0.58 -2.27
CA GLU A 42 -7.99 -1.55 -3.17
C GLU A 42 -7.58 -1.36 -4.63
N ASP A 43 -7.50 -0.12 -5.11
CA ASP A 43 -7.12 0.18 -6.48
C ASP A 43 -5.65 -0.19 -6.70
N ILE A 44 -4.78 0.23 -5.78
CA ILE A 44 -3.35 -0.09 -5.79
C ILE A 44 -3.15 -1.61 -5.78
N GLU A 45 -3.90 -2.34 -4.94
CA GLU A 45 -3.85 -3.80 -4.85
C GLU A 45 -4.31 -4.47 -6.16
N LYS A 46 -5.35 -3.97 -6.82
CA LYS A 46 -5.80 -4.50 -8.12
C LYS A 46 -4.71 -4.36 -9.19
N TYR A 47 -4.06 -3.20 -9.26
CA TYR A 47 -2.95 -2.98 -10.20
C TYR A 47 -1.73 -3.83 -9.85
N TYR A 48 -1.38 -3.92 -8.57
CA TYR A 48 -0.28 -4.75 -8.08
C TYR A 48 -0.50 -6.23 -8.40
N LYS A 49 -1.70 -6.77 -8.18
CA LYS A 49 -2.05 -8.15 -8.55
C LYS A 49 -1.96 -8.41 -10.05
N ARG A 50 -2.32 -7.42 -10.87
CA ARG A 50 -2.22 -7.52 -12.33
C ARG A 50 -0.77 -7.51 -12.80
N ASN A 51 0.08 -6.67 -12.20
CA ASN A 51 1.50 -6.61 -12.51
C ASN A 51 2.31 -6.04 -11.34
N SER A 52 2.88 -6.94 -10.53
CA SER A 52 3.61 -6.59 -9.30
C SER A 52 4.98 -5.94 -9.56
N LYS A 53 5.44 -5.93 -10.82
CA LYS A 53 6.66 -5.26 -11.26
C LYS A 53 6.38 -4.06 -12.16
N ALA A 54 5.10 -3.73 -12.37
CA ALA A 54 4.74 -2.54 -13.12
C ALA A 54 5.05 -1.29 -12.32
N VAL A 55 5.11 -0.19 -13.07
CA VAL A 55 4.99 1.13 -12.51
C VAL A 55 3.60 1.66 -12.84
N LEU A 56 2.85 2.02 -11.81
CA LEU A 56 1.56 2.70 -11.95
C LEU A 56 1.78 4.21 -11.99
N ASN A 57 1.40 4.84 -13.10
CA ASN A 57 1.36 6.29 -13.20
C ASN A 57 -0.08 6.75 -12.94
N THR A 58 -0.24 7.67 -12.00
CA THR A 58 -1.53 8.22 -11.60
C THR A 58 -1.50 9.71 -11.79
N SER A 59 -2.27 10.19 -12.76
CA SER A 59 -2.51 11.61 -13.01
C SER A 59 -3.97 11.90 -12.65
N SER A 60 -4.19 12.55 -11.51
CA SER A 60 -5.51 13.01 -11.10
C SER A 60 -5.45 14.50 -10.82
N GLY A 61 -6.06 15.31 -11.70
CA GLY A 61 -6.09 16.77 -11.56
C GLY A 61 -4.70 17.38 -11.40
N ASN A 62 -4.47 18.03 -10.25
CA ASN A 62 -3.19 18.66 -9.89
C ASN A 62 -2.24 17.74 -9.12
N CYS A 63 -2.46 16.42 -9.18
CA CYS A 63 -1.62 15.42 -8.53
C CYS A 63 -1.15 14.40 -9.57
N GLU A 64 0.12 14.48 -9.96
CA GLU A 64 0.77 13.47 -10.79
C GLU A 64 1.76 12.70 -9.93
N SER A 65 1.56 11.39 -9.83
CA SER A 65 2.39 10.49 -9.04
C SER A 65 2.69 9.22 -9.82
N LYS A 66 3.83 8.63 -9.51
CA LYS A 66 4.34 7.41 -10.11
C LYS A 66 4.67 6.43 -8.99
N MET A 67 3.99 5.29 -8.96
CA MET A 67 4.25 4.22 -8.00
C MET A 67 4.98 3.07 -8.69
N ASP A 68 6.22 2.85 -8.30
CA ASP A 68 7.01 1.71 -8.71
C ASP A 68 6.81 0.57 -7.70
N TYR A 69 6.10 -0.48 -8.13
CA TYR A 69 5.84 -1.65 -7.29
C TYR A 69 7.07 -2.55 -7.11
N SER A 70 8.01 -2.52 -8.06
CA SER A 70 9.26 -3.27 -7.94
C SER A 70 10.19 -2.63 -6.91
N ALA A 71 10.26 -1.30 -6.90
CA ALA A 71 11.07 -0.54 -5.94
C ALA A 71 10.34 -0.27 -4.62
N MET A 72 9.02 -0.52 -4.55
CA MET A 72 8.14 -0.13 -3.44
C MET A 72 8.29 1.36 -3.12
N LEU A 73 8.20 2.20 -4.17
CA LEU A 73 8.43 3.64 -4.09
C LEU A 73 7.35 4.42 -4.85
N GLN A 74 6.76 5.41 -4.18
CA GLN A 74 5.96 6.46 -4.82
C GLN A 74 6.85 7.67 -5.10
N THR A 75 6.72 8.23 -6.30
CA THR A 75 7.38 9.46 -6.73
C THR A 75 6.31 10.45 -7.18
N ASP A 76 6.17 11.56 -6.48
CA ASP A 76 5.39 12.70 -6.92
C ASP A 76 6.15 13.38 -8.07
N LEU A 77 5.52 13.45 -9.25
CA LEU A 77 6.13 14.02 -10.45
C LEU A 77 6.06 15.55 -10.46
N ILE A 78 5.17 16.15 -9.66
CA ILE A 78 5.00 17.59 -9.55
C ILE A 78 6.06 18.18 -8.63
N THR A 79 6.22 17.57 -7.45
CA THR A 79 7.19 18.04 -6.45
C THR A 79 8.56 17.33 -6.56
N GLY A 80 8.65 16.25 -7.34
CA GLY A 80 9.83 15.38 -7.43
C GLY A 80 10.06 14.52 -6.18
N ARG A 81 9.12 14.52 -5.23
CA ARG A 81 9.29 13.91 -3.92
C ARG A 81 9.11 12.40 -3.98
N GLN A 82 10.00 11.67 -3.31
CA GLN A 82 9.92 10.21 -3.22
C GLN A 82 9.50 9.76 -1.82
N ARG A 83 8.54 8.84 -1.74
CA ARG A 83 8.04 8.22 -0.50
C ARG A 83 8.07 6.71 -0.65
N ARG A 84 8.51 6.01 0.39
CA ARG A 84 8.43 4.54 0.41
C ARG A 84 6.99 4.11 0.59
N ILE A 85 6.60 3.04 -0.11
CA ILE A 85 5.28 2.43 0.03
C ILE A 85 5.42 1.00 0.55
N GLN A 86 4.39 0.51 1.22
CA GLN A 86 4.35 -0.84 1.76
C GLN A 86 2.94 -1.41 1.67
N ARG A 87 2.87 -2.69 1.38
CA ARG A 87 1.66 -3.52 1.45
C ARG A 87 1.68 -4.30 2.76
N ALA A 88 0.65 -4.14 3.59
CA ALA A 88 0.51 -4.85 4.86
C ALA A 88 -0.95 -5.24 5.10
N PHE A 89 -1.17 -6.23 5.96
CA PHE A 89 -2.52 -6.58 6.38
C PHE A 89 -3.13 -5.44 7.19
N ASN A 90 -4.42 -5.17 7.01
CA ASN A 90 -5.18 -4.37 7.96
C ASN A 90 -5.36 -5.18 9.23
N ILE A 91 -4.38 -5.14 10.15
CA ILE A 91 -4.54 -5.79 11.44
C ILE A 91 -5.34 -4.83 12.32
N GLU A 92 -6.65 -4.76 12.11
CA GLU A 92 -7.54 -4.39 13.21
C GLU A 92 -7.41 -5.50 14.24
N ARG A 93 -6.57 -5.28 15.26
CA ARG A 93 -6.48 -6.19 16.41
C ARG A 93 -7.82 -6.08 17.16
N GLY A 94 -8.80 -6.89 16.75
CA GLY A 94 -10.07 -7.13 17.43
C GLY A 94 -10.17 -8.58 17.82
#